data_AF-A0A7V5ID08-F1
#
_entry.id   AF-A0A7V5ID08-F1
#
_cell.length_a   1.000
_cell.length_b   1.000
_cell.length_c   1.000
_cell.angle_alpha   90.00
_cell.angle_beta   90.00
_cell.angle_gamma   90.00
#
_symmetry.space_group_name_H-M   'P 1'
#
loop_
_entity.id
_entity.type
_entity.pdbx_description
1 polymer ?
#
loop_
_entity_poly.entity_id
_entity_poly.type
_entity_poly.pdbx_seq_one_letter_code
_entity_poly.pdbx_strand_id
1 'polypeptide(L)'
;MEEKDLEKLTATKLREIAKQYEGITGVHAMKKEELIRAIREARGEPQKEVKKVTGETIYTLKKQIKMLKAEKKAAQEKKDKKLVATLRKKIKRFRRLTRKLAKAKSQ
;
A
#
# COMPACT_ATOMS: atom_id res chain seq x y z
N MET A 1 8.50 -18.78 -5.79
CA MET A 1 7.05 -18.46 -5.78
C MET A 1 6.66 -17.59 -4.57
N GLU A 2 7.60 -16.90 -3.91
CA GLU A 2 7.43 -16.64 -2.45
C GLU A 2 7.46 -15.18 -1.98
N GLU A 3 7.76 -14.18 -2.83
CA GLU A 3 7.82 -12.78 -2.37
C GLU A 3 6.47 -12.25 -1.83
N LYS A 4 5.35 -12.76 -2.38
CA LYS A 4 3.98 -12.31 -2.07
C LYS A 4 3.36 -13.01 -0.87
N ASP A 5 3.99 -14.06 -0.33
CA ASP A 5 3.39 -14.86 0.72
C ASP A 5 3.74 -14.34 2.13
N LEU A 6 4.95 -13.82 2.34
CA LEU A 6 5.37 -13.28 3.63
C LEU A 6 4.43 -12.16 4.16
N GLU A 7 3.91 -11.31 3.28
CA GLU A 7 2.97 -10.24 3.67
C GLU A 7 1.60 -10.78 4.10
N LYS A 8 1.20 -11.93 3.56
CA LYS A 8 -0.06 -12.61 3.87
C LYS A 8 0.02 -13.51 5.10
N LEU A 9 1.21 -13.95 5.48
CA LEU A 9 1.43 -14.78 6.67
C LEU A 9 1.11 -14.03 7.96
N THR A 10 0.66 -14.77 8.97
CA THR A 10 0.45 -14.28 10.33
C THR A 10 1.80 -14.10 11.03
N ALA A 11 1.84 -13.25 12.06
CA ALA A 11 3.06 -13.02 12.83
C ALA A 11 3.64 -14.33 13.40
N THR A 12 2.82 -15.30 13.77
CA THR A 12 3.25 -16.63 14.24
C THR A 12 4.07 -17.39 13.20
N LYS A 13 3.55 -17.52 11.97
CA LYS A 13 4.25 -18.19 10.87
C LYS A 13 5.53 -17.46 10.47
N LEU A 14 5.52 -16.13 10.53
CA LEU A 14 6.73 -15.33 10.29
C LEU A 14 7.79 -15.57 11.36
N ARG A 15 7.41 -15.75 12.64
CA ARG A 15 8.36 -16.08 13.70
C ARG A 15 8.97 -17.48 13.52
N GLU A 16 8.19 -18.45 13.09
CA GLU A 16 8.68 -19.81 12.81
C GLU A 16 9.73 -19.79 11.70
N ILE A 17 9.45 -19.10 10.59
CA ILE A 17 10.38 -18.94 9.49
C ILE A 17 11.63 -18.18 9.95
N ALA A 18 11.47 -17.11 10.72
CA ALA A 18 12.61 -16.34 11.22
C ALA A 18 13.53 -17.16 12.15
N LYS A 19 13.00 -18.11 12.93
CA LYS A 19 13.80 -19.02 13.77
C LYS A 19 14.66 -20.00 12.99
N GLN A 20 14.33 -20.27 11.72
CA GLN A 20 15.13 -21.15 10.86
C GLN A 20 16.38 -20.45 10.30
N TYR A 21 16.44 -19.12 10.38
CA TYR A 21 17.60 -18.34 9.96
C TYR A 21 18.48 -18.03 11.18
N GLU A 22 19.73 -18.52 11.16
CA GLU A 22 20.71 -18.37 12.26
C GLU A 22 21.14 -16.92 12.52
N GLY A 23 20.76 -15.97 11.66
CA GLY A 23 21.08 -14.53 11.80
C GLY A 23 20.01 -13.66 12.47
N ILE A 24 18.81 -14.18 12.77
CA ILE A 24 17.70 -13.36 13.29
C ILE A 24 17.51 -13.58 14.79
N THR A 25 18.00 -12.65 15.60
CA THR A 25 17.78 -12.62 17.07
C THR A 25 16.65 -11.67 17.43
N GLY A 26 15.89 -11.95 18.51
CA GLY A 26 14.80 -11.07 18.96
C GLY A 26 13.44 -11.29 18.26
N VAL A 27 13.24 -12.42 17.58
CA VAL A 27 12.04 -12.80 16.81
C VAL A 27 10.71 -12.63 17.58
N HIS A 28 10.72 -12.83 18.90
CA HIS A 28 9.52 -12.69 19.73
C HIS A 28 9.10 -11.22 19.99
N ALA A 29 10.05 -10.28 19.96
CA ALA A 29 9.80 -8.86 20.18
C ALA A 29 9.53 -8.07 18.88
N MET A 30 9.92 -8.63 17.73
CA MET A 30 9.78 -7.96 16.42
C MET A 30 8.31 -7.83 16.00
N LYS A 31 7.96 -6.65 15.47
CA LYS A 31 6.67 -6.42 14.80
C LYS A 31 6.60 -7.20 13.49
N LYS A 32 5.38 -7.44 12.99
CA LYS A 32 5.17 -8.16 11.71
C LYS A 32 6.00 -7.59 10.55
N GLU A 33 6.11 -6.26 10.46
CA GLU A 33 6.89 -5.60 9.42
C GLU A 33 8.40 -5.83 9.56
N GLU A 34 8.90 -5.89 10.80
CA GLU A 34 10.31 -6.14 11.11
C GLU A 34 10.68 -7.59 10.83
N LEU A 35 9.80 -8.54 11.16
CA LEU A 35 9.98 -9.96 10.83
C LEU A 35 10.08 -10.18 9.31
N ILE A 36 9.23 -9.52 8.52
CA ILE A 36 9.29 -9.62 7.05
C ILE A 36 10.61 -9.04 6.52
N ARG A 37 11.12 -7.96 7.12
CA ARG A 37 12.41 -7.36 6.72
C ARG A 37 13.58 -8.30 7.04
N ALA A 38 13.64 -8.82 8.26
CA ALA A 38 14.70 -9.71 8.70
C ALA A 38 14.74 -11.01 7.87
N ILE A 39 13.58 -11.58 7.54
CA ILE A 39 13.49 -12.77 6.68
C ILE A 39 13.94 -12.45 5.25
N ARG A 40 13.56 -11.29 4.68
CA ARG A 40 13.99 -10.88 3.33
C ARG A 40 15.50 -10.61 3.26
N GLU A 41 16.06 -10.01 4.30
CA GLU A 41 17.50 -9.77 4.44
C GLU A 41 18.27 -11.09 4.55
N ALA A 42 17.81 -12.02 5.40
CA ALA A 42 18.39 -13.36 5.50
C ALA A 42 18.27 -14.19 4.21
N ARG A 43 17.30 -13.86 3.34
CA ARG A 43 17.09 -14.50 2.03
C ARG A 43 17.88 -13.86 0.88
N GLY A 44 18.51 -12.71 1.11
CA GLY A 44 19.25 -11.97 0.07
C GLY A 44 18.37 -11.31 -1.00
N GLU A 45 17.07 -11.12 -0.74
CA GLU A 45 16.16 -10.44 -1.67
C GLU A 45 16.23 -8.91 -1.49
N PRO A 46 16.21 -8.11 -2.57
CA PRO A 46 16.24 -6.66 -2.47
C PRO A 46 15.02 -6.16 -1.69
N GLN A 47 15.28 -5.32 -0.71
CA GLN A 47 14.26 -4.74 0.16
C GLN A 47 13.23 -3.98 -0.68
N LYS A 48 12.04 -4.55 -0.87
CA LYS A 48 10.86 -3.76 -1.26
C LYS A 48 10.57 -2.84 -0.08
N GLU A 49 11.08 -1.61 -0.16
CA GLU A 49 10.73 -0.56 0.77
C GLU A 49 9.21 -0.52 0.88
N VAL A 50 8.71 -0.79 2.08
CA VAL A 50 7.31 -0.53 2.41
C VAL A 50 7.12 0.94 2.12
N LYS A 51 6.46 1.27 0.99
CA LYS A 51 6.33 2.64 0.51
C LYS A 51 5.71 3.45 1.63
N LYS A 52 6.56 4.16 2.39
CA LYS A 52 6.12 5.08 3.41
C LYS A 52 5.14 6.03 2.73
N VAL A 53 4.10 6.42 3.45
CA VAL A 53 3.15 7.39 2.93
C VAL A 53 3.87 8.73 2.83
N THR A 54 4.49 8.98 1.69
CA THR A 54 5.21 10.22 1.42
C THR A 54 4.25 11.31 0.94
N GLY A 55 4.68 12.57 1.05
CA GLY A 55 3.95 13.68 0.43
C GLY A 55 3.74 13.47 -1.08
N GLU A 56 4.67 12.80 -1.74
CA GLU A 56 4.61 12.41 -3.15
C GLU A 56 3.47 11.43 -3.45
N THR A 57 3.19 10.49 -2.54
CA THR A 57 2.03 9.58 -2.64
C THR A 57 0.70 10.36 -2.60
N ILE A 58 0.63 11.43 -1.80
CA ILE A 58 -0.55 12.30 -1.74
C ILE A 58 -0.66 13.15 -3.01
N TYR A 59 0.45 13.67 -3.51
CA TYR A 59 0.51 14.47 -4.73
C TYR A 59 0.06 13.67 -5.96
N THR A 60 0.57 12.45 -6.13
CA THR A 60 0.19 11.55 -7.23
C THR A 60 -1.30 11.22 -7.22
N LEU A 61 -1.90 10.95 -6.04
CA LEU A 61 -3.34 10.76 -5.89
C LEU A 61 -4.14 12.02 -6.27
N LYS A 62 -3.66 13.21 -5.93
CA LYS A 62 -4.30 14.48 -6.35
C LYS A 62 -4.25 14.67 -7.86
N LYS A 63 -3.13 14.31 -8.51
CA LYS A 63 -2.99 14.31 -9.98
C LYS A 63 -4.00 13.36 -10.63
N GLN A 64 -4.12 12.13 -10.13
CA GLN A 64 -5.13 11.17 -10.59
C GLN A 64 -6.56 11.68 -10.40
N ILE A 65 -6.88 12.35 -9.28
CA ILE A 65 -8.20 12.99 -9.09
C ILE A 65 -8.47 14.06 -10.16
N LYS A 66 -7.46 14.85 -10.55
CA LYS A 66 -7.61 15.87 -11.61
C LYS A 66 -7.92 15.22 -12.96
N MET A 67 -7.22 14.14 -13.31
CA MET A 67 -7.47 13.37 -14.54
C MET A 67 -8.87 12.76 -14.54
N LEU A 68 -9.27 12.07 -13.47
CA LEU A 68 -10.60 11.45 -13.35
C LEU A 68 -11.74 12.49 -13.41
N LYS A 69 -11.51 13.72 -12.96
CA LYS A 69 -12.49 14.81 -13.12
C LYS A 69 -12.67 15.22 -14.59
N ALA A 70 -11.58 15.29 -15.36
CA ALA A 70 -11.63 15.57 -16.79
C ALA A 70 -12.36 14.45 -17.54
N GLU A 71 -12.02 13.18 -17.27
CA GLU A 71 -12.74 12.02 -17.81
C GLU A 71 -14.22 12.04 -17.44
N LYS A 72 -14.55 12.41 -16.21
CA LYS A 72 -15.94 12.51 -15.77
C LYS A 72 -16.70 13.58 -16.57
N LYS A 73 -16.06 14.71 -16.88
CA LYS A 73 -16.66 15.77 -17.70
C LYS A 73 -16.93 15.27 -19.12
N ALA A 74 -15.95 14.61 -19.74
CA ALA A 74 -16.12 13.99 -21.06
C ALA A 74 -17.23 12.92 -21.06
N ALA A 75 -17.34 12.11 -20.01
CA ALA A 75 -18.41 11.13 -19.86
C ALA A 75 -19.79 11.77 -19.66
N GLN A 76 -19.86 12.95 -19.01
CA GLN A 76 -21.10 13.73 -18.89
C GLN A 76 -21.56 14.27 -20.24
N GLU A 77 -20.63 14.77 -21.06
CA GLU A 77 -20.92 15.24 -22.43
C GLU A 77 -21.44 14.10 -23.32
N LYS A 78 -20.84 12.92 -23.20
CA LYS A 78 -21.30 11.69 -23.88
C LYS A 78 -22.57 11.06 -23.30
N LYS A 79 -23.17 11.66 -22.25
CA LYS A 79 -24.36 11.16 -21.53
C LYS A 79 -24.23 9.72 -21.00
N ASP A 80 -23.01 9.21 -20.80
CA ASP A 80 -22.77 7.88 -20.23
C ASP A 80 -22.92 7.92 -18.70
N LYS A 81 -24.15 7.70 -18.25
CA LYS A 81 -24.51 7.72 -16.82
C LYS A 81 -23.76 6.65 -16.01
N LYS A 82 -23.45 5.49 -16.59
CA LYS A 82 -22.75 4.38 -15.89
C LYS A 82 -21.30 4.75 -15.64
N LEU A 83 -20.62 5.29 -16.65
CA LEU A 83 -19.24 5.74 -16.53
C LEU A 83 -19.12 6.92 -15.55
N VAL A 84 -20.04 7.90 -15.62
CA VAL A 84 -20.07 9.03 -14.69
C VAL A 84 -20.24 8.56 -13.24
N ALA A 85 -21.14 7.62 -12.97
CA ALA A 85 -21.34 7.07 -11.63
C ALA A 85 -20.09 6.36 -11.10
N THR A 86 -19.41 5.59 -11.96
CA THR A 86 -18.16 4.89 -11.64
C THR A 86 -17.03 5.87 -11.33
N LEU A 87 -16.83 6.87 -12.18
CA LEU A 87 -15.82 7.91 -11.99
C LEU A 87 -16.08 8.73 -10.72
N ARG A 88 -17.35 9.04 -10.40
CA ARG A 88 -17.72 9.70 -9.14
C ARG A 88 -17.31 8.88 -7.92
N LYS A 89 -17.54 7.56 -7.93
CA LYS A 89 -17.14 6.64 -6.85
C LYS A 89 -15.61 6.59 -6.71
N LYS A 90 -14.87 6.46 -7.83
CA LYS A 90 -13.39 6.46 -7.84
C LYS A 90 -12.83 7.76 -7.25
N ILE A 91 -13.33 8.92 -7.69
CA ILE A 91 -12.93 10.23 -7.16
C ILE A 91 -13.20 10.33 -5.65
N LYS A 92 -14.37 9.87 -5.17
CA LYS A 92 -14.70 9.85 -3.74
C LYS A 92 -13.72 8.98 -2.94
N ARG A 93 -13.40 7.79 -3.45
CA ARG A 93 -12.41 6.88 -2.83
C ARG A 93 -11.04 7.54 -2.73
N PHE A 94 -10.54 8.12 -3.81
CA PHE A 94 -9.22 8.75 -3.83
C PHE A 94 -9.16 9.98 -2.92
N ARG A 95 -10.21 10.80 -2.87
CA ARG A 95 -10.32 11.90 -1.88
C ARG A 95 -10.25 11.39 -0.45
N ARG A 96 -10.98 10.32 -0.12
CA ARG A 96 -10.90 9.69 1.22
C ARG A 96 -9.50 9.17 1.53
N LEU A 97 -8.86 8.52 0.55
CA LEU A 97 -7.49 8.03 0.68
C LEU A 97 -6.52 9.18 0.95
N THR A 98 -6.57 10.26 0.17
CA THR A 98 -5.69 11.44 0.40
C THR A 98 -5.86 12.04 1.80
N ARG A 99 -7.08 12.07 2.35
CA ARG A 99 -7.32 12.54 3.73
C ARG A 99 -6.76 11.58 4.78
N LYS A 100 -6.94 10.27 4.58
CA LYS A 100 -6.40 9.24 5.48
C LYS A 100 -4.87 9.29 5.49
N LEU A 101 -4.26 9.39 4.32
CA LEU A 101 -2.81 9.48 4.16
C LEU A 101 -2.26 10.79 4.74
N ALA A 102 -2.96 11.91 4.57
CA ALA A 102 -2.58 13.17 5.20
C ALA A 102 -2.63 13.09 6.74
N LYS A 103 -3.66 12.45 7.30
CA LYS A 103 -3.76 12.20 8.75
C LYS A 103 -2.67 11.26 9.26
N ALA A 104 -2.36 10.21 8.50
CA ALA A 104 -1.29 9.26 8.84
C ALA A 104 0.11 9.88 8.71
N LYS A 105 0.28 10.94 7.92
CA LYS A 105 1.52 11.72 7.84
C LYS A 105 1.72 12.65 9.06
N SER A 106 0.62 13.09 9.69
CA SER A 106 0.66 13.99 10.86
C SER A 106 0.69 13.27 12.21
N GLN A 107 0.63 11.93 12.21
CA GLN A 107 0.77 11.08 13.40
C GLN A 107 2.15 10.43 13.40
#